data_AF-A0A209D1D9-F1
#
_entry.id   AF-A0A209D1D9-F1
#
_cell.length_a   1.000
_cell.length_b   1.000
_cell.length_c   1.000
_cell.angle_alpha   90.00
_cell.angle_beta   90.00
_cell.angle_gamma   90.00
#
_symmetry.space_group_name_H-M   'P 1'
#
loop_
_entity.id
_entity.type
_entity.pdbx_description
1 polymer ?
#
loop_
_entity_poly.entity_id
_entity_poly.type
_entity_poly.pdbx_seq_one_letter_code
_entity_poly.pdbx_strand_id
1 'polypeptide(L)'
;MKKKRLFGLSLLLSILTLLIEAVIALIVAVVYGFTQESPNAGGGSALFILFVPVLAVFGIAVAGALSVVLVFPTAWLSDVLGRRFGGREAWWWVPVVAAAVSFVPGVALSGGAGPVGIAVAWLLTTAALTVPALLWRSRRERVFGPVTLWGLVAVVLTAVVGGVGLATGVFPEYRPPTVTSADIVGRWSDGHGGTLTFTADGRVSAVDVELDVTGTDSDAAAGDGARDSCTGQGTWTYEPGTGAWSQMVDVTVDQCTFDYWNVGGTESRPALYQYIGDPDSGDLYRLTRTSGGS
;
A
#
# COMPACT_ATOMS: atom_id res chain seq x y z
N MET A 1 8.50 41.80 17.67
CA MET A 1 8.98 40.42 17.93
C MET A 1 7.89 39.42 18.32
N LYS A 2 6.89 39.78 19.15
CA LYS A 2 5.77 38.89 19.54
C LYS A 2 4.98 38.25 18.37
N LYS A 3 4.65 39.01 17.31
CA LYS A 3 3.91 38.47 16.14
C LYS A 3 4.67 37.36 15.38
N LYS A 4 6.00 37.49 15.22
CA LYS A 4 6.84 36.48 14.57
C LYS A 4 6.91 35.18 15.39
N ARG A 5 6.97 35.28 16.73
CA ARG A 5 6.95 34.11 17.63
C ARG A 5 5.63 33.33 17.55
N LEU A 6 4.50 34.03 17.52
CA LEU A 6 3.18 33.38 17.42
C LEU A 6 2.99 32.62 16.10
N PHE A 7 3.50 33.16 14.99
CA PHE A 7 3.45 32.49 13.69
C PHE A 7 4.30 31.22 13.67
N GLY A 8 5.54 31.28 14.18
CA GLY A 8 6.41 30.11 14.28
C GLY A 8 5.82 29.00 15.17
N LEU A 9 5.16 29.36 16.26
CA LEU A 9 4.46 28.40 17.13
C LEU A 9 3.27 27.74 16.43
N SER A 10 2.44 28.50 15.71
CA SER A 10 1.33 27.93 14.92
C SER A 10 1.82 26.98 13.84
N LEU A 11 2.93 27.32 13.18
CA LEU A 11 3.57 26.46 12.17
C LEU A 11 4.06 25.14 12.77
N LEU A 12 4.77 25.21 13.90
CA LEU A 12 5.25 24.02 14.61
C LEU A 12 4.09 23.12 15.10
N LEU A 13 2.99 23.69 15.57
CA LEU A 13 1.78 22.94 15.96
C LEU A 13 1.14 22.20 14.78
N SER A 14 1.06 22.85 13.62
CA SER A 14 0.54 22.25 12.39
C SER A 14 1.43 21.11 11.91
N ILE A 15 2.75 21.34 11.85
CA ILE A 15 3.72 20.30 11.48
C ILE A 15 3.61 19.10 12.42
N LEU A 16 3.59 19.34 13.74
CA LEU A 16 3.46 18.29 14.74
C LEU A 16 2.17 17.48 14.53
N THR A 17 1.05 18.14 14.27
CA THR A 17 -0.25 17.50 14.10
C THR A 17 -0.27 16.63 12.83
N LEU A 18 0.23 17.17 11.71
CA LEU A 18 0.36 16.41 10.46
C LEU A 18 1.28 15.19 10.62
N LEU A 19 2.37 15.30 11.39
CA LEU A 19 3.24 14.17 11.69
C LEU A 19 2.52 13.10 12.52
N ILE A 20 1.74 13.49 13.53
CA ILE A 20 0.92 12.55 14.31
C ILE A 20 -0.08 11.82 13.42
N GLU A 21 -0.81 12.56 12.57
CA GLU A 21 -1.76 11.99 11.62
C GLU A 21 -1.07 11.04 10.62
N ALA A 22 0.10 11.42 10.11
CA ALA A 22 0.88 10.59 9.20
C ALA A 22 1.34 9.28 9.85
N VAL A 23 1.78 9.32 11.12
CA VAL A 23 2.17 8.11 11.86
C VAL A 23 0.97 7.20 12.10
N ILE A 24 -0.20 7.77 12.48
CA ILE A 24 -1.44 6.98 12.64
C ILE A 24 -1.83 6.34 11.30
N ALA A 25 -1.83 7.10 10.21
CA ALA A 25 -2.14 6.59 8.88
C ALA A 25 -1.15 5.49 8.44
N LEU A 26 0.14 5.64 8.74
CA LEU A 26 1.15 4.62 8.47
C LEU A 26 0.87 3.33 9.25
N ILE A 27 0.53 3.42 10.54
CA ILE A 27 0.18 2.25 11.36
C ILE A 27 -1.03 1.54 10.76
N VAL A 28 -2.09 2.29 10.41
CA VAL A 28 -3.30 1.73 9.78
C VAL A 28 -2.96 1.07 8.44
N ALA A 29 -2.14 1.70 7.61
CA ALA A 29 -1.71 1.16 6.33
C ALA A 29 -0.90 -0.13 6.48
N VAL A 30 -0.01 -0.20 7.47
CA VAL A 30 0.77 -1.41 7.79
C VAL A 30 -0.15 -2.54 8.25
N VAL A 31 -1.05 -2.27 9.21
CA VAL A 31 -2.03 -3.27 9.69
C VAL A 31 -2.90 -3.75 8.55
N TYR A 32 -3.40 -2.83 7.71
CA TYR A 32 -4.18 -3.17 6.53
C TYR A 32 -3.37 -4.01 5.54
N GLY A 33 -2.10 -3.68 5.30
CA GLY A 33 -1.20 -4.43 4.43
C GLY A 33 -1.06 -5.90 4.84
N PHE A 34 -0.97 -6.19 6.15
CA PHE A 34 -0.97 -7.57 6.64
C PHE A 34 -2.27 -8.34 6.36
N THR A 35 -3.40 -7.65 6.15
CA THR A 35 -4.69 -8.28 5.81
C THR A 35 -4.88 -8.48 4.31
N GLN A 36 -4.08 -7.83 3.47
CA GLN A 36 -4.22 -7.90 2.03
C GLN A 36 -3.45 -9.09 1.45
N GLU A 37 -4.01 -9.67 0.38
CA GLU A 37 -3.34 -10.68 -0.45
C GLU A 37 -2.07 -10.06 -1.05
N SER A 38 -0.94 -10.23 -0.37
CA SER A 38 0.34 -9.71 -0.83
C SER A 38 1.40 -10.79 -0.77
N PRO A 39 2.16 -11.00 -1.85
CA PRO A 39 3.23 -11.99 -1.87
C PRO A 39 4.42 -11.60 -0.98
N ASN A 40 4.44 -10.34 -0.51
CA ASN A 40 5.44 -9.80 0.41
C ASN A 40 4.93 -9.62 1.86
N ALA A 41 3.70 -10.08 2.20
CA ALA A 41 3.13 -9.85 3.55
C ALA A 41 3.93 -10.49 4.69
N GLY A 42 4.78 -11.47 4.39
CA GLY A 42 5.51 -12.27 5.38
C GLY A 42 6.80 -11.66 5.95
N GLY A 43 7.20 -10.44 5.58
CA GLY A 43 8.52 -9.93 5.96
C GLY A 43 8.64 -8.42 6.07
N GLY A 44 8.20 -7.83 7.18
CA GLY A 44 8.67 -6.51 7.59
C GLY A 44 10.16 -6.59 7.90
N SER A 45 11.03 -6.15 6.98
CA SER A 45 12.47 -6.21 7.18
C SER A 45 12.87 -5.35 8.39
N ALA A 46 13.67 -5.92 9.31
CA ALA A 46 14.24 -5.17 10.44
C ALA A 46 15.06 -3.94 9.98
N LEU A 47 15.50 -3.92 8.71
CA LEU A 47 16.14 -2.78 8.07
C LEU A 47 15.24 -1.55 7.99
N PHE A 48 13.91 -1.69 8.02
CA PHE A 48 12.98 -0.56 8.05
C PHE A 48 13.25 0.39 9.22
N ILE A 49 13.71 -0.15 10.37
CA ILE A 49 14.08 0.64 11.55
C ILE A 49 15.23 1.62 11.23
N LEU A 50 16.16 1.24 10.36
CA LEU A 50 17.28 2.09 9.95
C LEU A 50 16.82 3.27 9.07
N PHE A 51 15.70 3.12 8.36
CA PHE A 51 15.12 4.18 7.53
C PHE A 51 14.23 5.15 8.32
N VAL A 52 13.82 4.82 9.54
CA VAL A 52 12.95 5.68 10.37
C VAL A 52 13.49 7.10 10.54
N PRO A 53 14.78 7.34 10.84
CA PRO A 53 15.31 8.71 10.95
C PRO A 53 15.23 9.48 9.63
N VAL A 54 15.49 8.81 8.51
CA VAL A 54 15.43 9.41 7.17
C VAL A 54 13.98 9.79 6.86
N LEU A 55 13.04 8.86 7.06
CA LEU A 55 11.61 9.11 6.90
C LEU A 55 11.10 10.24 7.80
N ALA A 56 11.63 10.36 9.03
CA ALA A 56 11.27 11.45 9.92
C ALA A 56 11.71 12.82 9.36
N VAL A 57 12.94 12.92 8.83
CA VAL A 57 13.44 14.17 8.22
C VAL A 57 12.61 14.56 7.00
N PHE A 58 12.37 13.63 6.09
CA PHE A 58 11.53 13.89 4.91
C PHE A 58 10.08 14.20 5.30
N GLY A 59 9.54 13.48 6.28
CA GLY A 59 8.21 13.71 6.84
C GLY A 59 8.06 15.12 7.41
N ILE A 60 9.05 15.62 8.15
CA ILE A 60 9.06 17.00 8.65
C ILE A 60 9.07 18.00 7.49
N ALA A 61 9.87 17.77 6.46
CA ALA A 61 9.94 18.65 5.29
C ALA A 61 8.61 18.70 4.54
N VAL A 62 7.99 17.54 4.29
CA VAL A 62 6.67 17.43 3.65
C VAL A 62 5.58 18.06 4.52
N ALA A 63 5.53 17.77 5.82
CA ALA A 63 4.57 18.37 6.75
C ALA A 63 4.74 19.90 6.81
N GLY A 64 5.96 20.40 6.74
CA GLY A 64 6.26 21.83 6.62
C GLY A 64 5.69 22.43 5.34
N ALA A 65 5.94 21.78 4.19
CA ALA A 65 5.40 22.20 2.90
C ALA A 65 3.86 22.19 2.88
N LEU A 66 3.23 21.11 3.34
CA LEU A 66 1.76 21.00 3.44
C LEU A 66 1.17 22.03 4.40
N SER A 67 1.85 22.32 5.51
CA SER A 67 1.42 23.37 6.43
C SER A 67 1.38 24.75 5.77
N VAL A 68 2.35 25.05 4.90
CA VAL A 68 2.42 26.33 4.19
C VAL A 68 1.47 26.38 2.99
N VAL A 69 1.36 25.28 2.23
CA VAL A 69 0.59 25.23 0.97
C VAL A 69 -0.89 24.96 1.19
N LEU A 70 -1.26 24.17 2.20
CA LEU A 70 -2.65 23.76 2.42
C LEU A 70 -3.22 24.32 3.72
N VAL A 71 -2.53 24.12 4.85
CA VAL A 71 -3.09 24.48 6.17
C VAL A 71 -3.19 25.99 6.34
N PHE A 72 -2.14 26.73 5.98
CA PHE A 72 -2.12 28.19 6.09
C PHE A 72 -3.20 28.87 5.23
N PRO A 73 -3.35 28.57 3.92
CA PRO A 73 -4.42 29.13 3.11
C PRO A 73 -5.81 28.74 3.63
N THR A 74 -5.98 27.51 4.10
CA THR A 74 -7.25 27.03 4.68
C THR A 74 -7.62 27.85 5.91
N ALA A 75 -6.69 28.03 6.85
CA ALA A 75 -6.93 28.82 8.06
C ALA A 75 -7.19 30.30 7.73
N TRP A 76 -6.42 30.87 6.80
CA TRP A 76 -6.59 32.27 6.37
C TRP A 76 -7.94 32.50 5.69
N LEU A 77 -8.33 31.65 4.73
CA LEU A 77 -9.58 31.78 3.99
C LEU A 77 -10.78 31.58 4.91
N SER A 78 -10.68 30.67 5.88
CA SER A 78 -11.70 30.47 6.91
C SER A 78 -11.90 31.71 7.79
N ASP A 79 -10.83 32.40 8.18
CA ASP A 79 -10.92 33.63 8.95
C ASP A 79 -11.52 34.78 8.11
N VAL A 80 -11.15 34.88 6.83
CA VAL A 80 -11.73 35.88 5.89
C VAL A 80 -13.23 35.65 5.71
N LEU A 81 -13.64 34.40 5.45
CA LEU A 81 -15.05 34.03 5.27
C LEU A 81 -15.85 34.22 6.56
N GLY A 82 -15.29 33.82 7.71
CA GLY A 82 -15.90 34.04 9.01
C GLY A 82 -16.17 35.53 9.28
N ARG A 83 -15.18 36.40 9.01
CA ARG A 83 -15.35 37.85 9.17
C ARG A 83 -16.37 38.44 8.18
N ARG A 84 -16.38 37.98 6.94
CA ARG A 84 -17.25 38.50 5.86
C ARG A 84 -18.72 38.12 6.06
N PHE A 85 -18.99 36.88 6.47
CA PHE A 85 -20.36 36.36 6.55
C PHE A 85 -20.90 36.28 7.98
N GLY A 86 -20.04 36.14 8.99
CA GLY A 86 -20.44 35.99 10.40
C GLY A 86 -20.09 37.17 11.30
N GLY A 87 -19.44 38.23 10.78
CA GLY A 87 -19.02 39.41 11.54
C GLY A 87 -17.95 39.15 12.62
N ARG A 88 -17.56 37.88 12.85
CA ARG A 88 -16.55 37.42 13.80
C ARG A 88 -15.81 36.23 13.21
N GLU A 89 -14.58 36.03 13.65
CA GLU A 89 -13.84 34.83 13.30
C GLU A 89 -14.61 33.59 13.81
N ALA A 90 -15.19 32.81 12.91
CA ALA A 90 -16.07 31.68 13.24
C ALA A 90 -15.37 30.34 12.95
N TRP A 91 -15.31 29.47 13.97
CA TRP A 91 -14.60 28.18 13.93
C TRP A 91 -15.22 27.18 12.95
N TRP A 92 -16.53 27.28 12.69
CA TRP A 92 -17.29 26.35 11.84
C TRP A 92 -17.04 26.52 10.32
N TRP A 93 -16.39 27.60 9.87
CA TRP A 93 -15.99 27.74 8.47
C TRP A 93 -14.79 26.87 8.11
N VAL A 94 -13.98 26.45 9.08
CA VAL A 94 -12.76 25.67 8.83
C VAL A 94 -13.05 24.31 8.17
N PRO A 95 -13.99 23.47 8.65
CA PRO A 95 -14.32 22.22 7.96
C PRO A 95 -14.89 22.42 6.56
N VAL A 96 -15.64 23.49 6.32
CA VAL A 96 -16.20 23.79 4.99
C VAL A 96 -15.08 24.15 4.01
N VAL A 97 -14.15 25.01 4.42
CA VAL A 97 -13.01 25.40 3.58
C VAL A 97 -12.05 24.23 3.40
N ALA A 98 -11.78 23.47 4.45
CA ALA A 98 -10.95 22.28 4.37
C ALA A 98 -11.53 21.26 3.39
N ALA A 99 -12.85 21.04 3.39
CA ALA A 99 -13.52 20.15 2.45
C ALA A 99 -13.38 20.62 0.98
N ALA A 100 -13.44 21.94 0.75
CA ALA A 100 -13.22 22.47 -0.60
C ALA A 100 -11.76 22.33 -1.06
N VAL A 101 -10.80 22.62 -0.19
CA VAL A 101 -9.35 22.53 -0.49
C VAL A 101 -8.90 21.07 -0.64
N SER A 102 -9.48 20.15 0.14
CA SER A 102 -9.13 18.73 0.16
C SER A 102 -9.67 17.93 -1.03
N PHE A 103 -10.56 18.51 -1.85
CA PHE A 103 -11.22 17.79 -2.93
C PHE A 103 -10.24 17.21 -3.96
N VAL A 104 -9.38 18.07 -4.52
CA VAL A 104 -8.37 17.65 -5.51
C VAL A 104 -7.40 16.60 -4.95
N PRO A 105 -6.75 16.79 -3.78
CA PRO A 105 -5.88 15.76 -3.23
C PRO A 105 -6.66 14.50 -2.80
N GLY A 106 -7.90 14.61 -2.34
CA GLY A 106 -8.75 13.46 -2.02
C GLY A 106 -9.07 12.60 -3.23
N VAL A 107 -9.40 13.22 -4.37
CA VAL A 107 -9.61 12.52 -5.64
C VAL A 107 -8.30 11.87 -6.12
N ALA A 108 -7.18 12.58 -6.07
CA ALA A 108 -5.88 12.03 -6.48
C ALA A 108 -5.47 10.81 -5.64
N LEU A 109 -5.65 10.90 -4.32
CA LEU A 109 -5.33 9.82 -3.38
C LEU A 109 -6.30 8.63 -3.45
N SER A 110 -7.44 8.77 -4.13
CA SER A 110 -8.35 7.63 -4.34
C SER A 110 -7.79 6.57 -5.29
N GLY A 111 -6.73 6.89 -6.06
CA GLY A 111 -6.08 5.93 -6.95
C GLY A 111 -7.01 5.39 -8.05
N GLY A 112 -8.03 6.15 -8.44
CA GLY A 112 -9.04 5.70 -9.41
C GLY A 112 -10.09 4.75 -8.83
N ALA A 113 -10.20 4.66 -7.50
CA ALA A 113 -11.26 3.92 -6.84
C ALA A 113 -12.65 4.42 -7.28
N GLY A 114 -13.66 3.56 -7.18
CA GLY A 114 -15.04 3.91 -7.47
C GLY A 114 -15.56 5.07 -6.58
N PRO A 115 -16.80 5.55 -6.82
CA PRO A 115 -17.35 6.75 -6.18
C PRO A 115 -17.27 6.74 -4.64
N VAL A 116 -17.41 5.56 -4.03
CA VAL A 116 -17.30 5.39 -2.57
C VAL A 116 -15.86 5.61 -2.09
N GLY A 117 -14.87 5.08 -2.82
CA GLY A 117 -13.45 5.27 -2.48
C GLY A 117 -13.02 6.73 -2.59
N ILE A 118 -13.50 7.44 -3.61
CA ILE A 118 -13.29 8.89 -3.75
C ILE A 118 -13.90 9.64 -2.56
N ALA A 119 -15.14 9.31 -2.17
CA ALA A 119 -15.81 9.95 -1.05
C ALA A 119 -15.07 9.70 0.28
N VAL A 120 -14.61 8.48 0.53
CA VAL A 120 -13.84 8.12 1.72
C VAL A 120 -12.50 8.87 1.74
N ALA A 121 -11.74 8.83 0.63
CA ALA A 121 -10.47 9.54 0.52
C ALA A 121 -10.63 11.04 0.76
N TRP A 122 -11.68 11.65 0.20
CA TRP A 122 -12.01 13.05 0.40
C TRP A 122 -12.37 13.39 1.85
N LEU A 123 -13.14 12.55 2.53
CA LEU A 123 -13.48 12.76 3.94
C LEU A 123 -12.24 12.66 4.84
N LEU A 124 -11.35 11.70 4.57
CA LEU A 124 -10.10 11.53 5.32
C LEU A 124 -9.16 12.72 5.12
N THR A 125 -8.96 13.19 3.89
CA THR A 125 -8.13 14.37 3.61
C THR A 125 -8.73 15.64 4.19
N THR A 126 -10.06 15.76 4.22
CA THR A 126 -10.76 16.85 4.89
C THR A 126 -10.47 16.83 6.39
N ALA A 127 -10.63 15.68 7.05
CA ALA A 127 -10.34 15.53 8.47
C ALA A 127 -8.88 15.91 8.79
N ALA A 128 -7.93 15.39 8.00
CA ALA A 128 -6.50 15.70 8.16
C ALA A 128 -6.15 17.18 7.96
N LEU A 129 -6.90 17.93 7.14
CA LEU A 129 -6.69 19.38 7.01
C LEU A 129 -7.39 20.19 8.11
N THR A 130 -8.51 19.69 8.64
CA THR A 130 -9.29 20.41 9.65
C THR A 130 -8.52 20.58 10.95
N VAL A 131 -7.99 19.51 11.53
CA VAL A 131 -7.35 19.51 12.84
C VAL A 131 -6.16 20.49 12.92
N PRO A 132 -5.17 20.45 12.00
CA PRO A 132 -4.06 21.40 12.02
C PRO A 132 -4.52 22.84 11.74
N ALA A 133 -5.52 23.07 10.89
CA ALA A 133 -6.06 24.41 10.63
C ALA A 133 -6.74 25.00 11.88
N LEU A 134 -7.43 24.17 12.65
CA LEU A 134 -8.03 24.58 13.92
C LEU A 134 -6.97 24.91 14.99
N LEU A 135 -5.93 24.08 15.09
CA LEU A 135 -4.86 24.28 16.06
C LEU A 135 -3.97 25.48 15.71
N TRP A 136 -3.75 25.74 14.41
CA TRP A 136 -3.06 26.92 13.89
C TRP A 136 -3.66 28.22 14.46
N ARG A 137 -5.00 28.24 14.57
CA ARG A 137 -5.75 29.40 15.07
C ARG A 137 -5.63 29.61 16.57
N SER A 138 -5.28 28.57 17.34
CA SER A 138 -5.35 28.64 18.80
C SER A 138 -4.36 29.64 19.43
N ARG A 139 -3.30 30.08 18.74
CA ARG A 139 -2.26 31.08 19.14
C ARG A 139 -1.76 31.00 20.59
N ARG A 140 -2.01 29.91 21.32
CA ARG A 140 -1.74 29.73 22.74
C ARG A 140 -0.64 28.69 22.92
N GLU A 141 0.45 29.10 23.56
CA GLU A 141 1.58 28.22 23.89
C GLU A 141 1.18 27.01 24.74
N ARG A 142 0.12 27.13 25.55
CA ARG A 142 -0.37 26.04 26.43
C ARG A 142 -0.98 24.84 25.69
N VAL A 143 -1.22 24.94 24.39
CA VAL A 143 -1.88 23.87 23.61
C VAL A 143 -0.88 22.80 23.15
N PHE A 144 0.42 23.11 23.11
CA PHE A 144 1.46 22.15 22.71
C PHE A 144 1.50 20.89 23.57
N GLY A 145 1.57 21.04 24.90
CA GLY A 145 1.67 19.91 25.83
C GLY A 145 0.50 18.93 25.74
N PRO A 146 -0.76 19.41 25.76
CA PRO A 146 -1.92 18.55 25.55
C PRO A 146 -1.93 17.87 24.17
N VAL A 147 -1.57 18.59 23.09
CA VAL A 147 -1.54 18.02 21.74
C VAL A 147 -0.48 16.93 21.61
N THR A 148 0.73 17.14 22.16
CA THR A 148 1.77 16.10 22.15
C THR A 148 1.35 14.89 22.98
N LEU A 149 0.79 15.10 24.17
CA LEU A 149 0.36 14.01 25.05
C LEU A 149 -0.77 13.18 24.42
N TRP A 150 -1.87 13.83 24.02
CA TRP A 150 -3.03 13.13 23.45
C TRP A 150 -2.72 12.57 22.07
N GLY A 151 -1.87 13.24 21.29
CA GLY A 151 -1.36 12.71 20.03
C GLY A 151 -0.56 11.42 20.22
N LEU A 152 0.37 11.40 21.19
CA LEU A 152 1.11 10.20 21.54
C LEU A 152 0.17 9.08 22.03
N VAL A 153 -0.79 9.40 22.89
CA VAL A 153 -1.81 8.45 23.34
C VAL A 153 -2.59 7.86 22.16
N ALA A 154 -3.00 8.70 21.19
CA ALA A 154 -3.71 8.24 20.00
C ALA A 154 -2.84 7.30 19.14
N VAL A 155 -1.56 7.62 18.93
CA VAL A 155 -0.61 6.77 18.21
C VAL A 155 -0.46 5.42 18.92
N VAL A 156 -0.22 5.43 20.23
CA VAL A 156 -0.05 4.20 21.03
C VAL A 156 -1.31 3.36 21.00
N LEU A 157 -2.49 3.96 21.22
CA LEU A 157 -3.76 3.24 21.17
C LEU A 157 -4.01 2.63 19.79
N THR A 158 -3.71 3.36 18.71
CA THR A 158 -3.85 2.82 17.34
C THR A 158 -2.93 1.62 17.12
N ALA A 159 -1.66 1.72 17.54
CA ALA A 159 -0.71 0.61 17.45
C ALA A 159 -1.15 -0.59 18.28
N VAL A 160 -1.64 -0.37 19.50
CA VAL A 160 -2.14 -1.43 20.39
C VAL A 160 -3.37 -2.09 19.80
N VAL A 161 -4.36 -1.33 19.30
CA VAL A 161 -5.55 -1.88 18.66
C VAL A 161 -5.18 -2.68 17.42
N GLY A 162 -4.29 -2.17 16.58
CA GLY A 162 -3.78 -2.87 15.40
C GLY A 162 -3.08 -4.18 15.76
N GLY A 163 -2.12 -4.13 16.69
CA GLY A 163 -1.35 -5.29 17.13
C GLY A 163 -2.20 -6.34 17.85
N VAL A 164 -3.09 -5.93 18.75
CA VAL A 164 -4.02 -6.84 19.42
C VAL A 164 -5.01 -7.43 18.43
N GLY A 165 -5.52 -6.62 17.49
CA GLY A 165 -6.44 -7.10 16.46
C GLY A 165 -5.82 -8.18 15.57
N LEU A 166 -4.55 -8.00 15.17
CA LEU A 166 -3.78 -9.03 14.44
C LEU A 166 -3.52 -10.27 15.32
N ALA A 167 -3.06 -10.08 16.56
CA ALA A 167 -2.73 -11.19 17.46
C ALA A 167 -3.95 -12.04 17.86
N THR A 168 -5.14 -11.42 17.95
CA THR A 168 -6.39 -12.09 18.27
C THR A 168 -7.13 -12.62 17.04
N GLY A 169 -6.66 -12.32 15.83
CA GLY A 169 -7.32 -12.70 14.58
C GLY A 169 -8.58 -11.89 14.24
N VAL A 170 -8.88 -10.83 15.00
CA VAL A 170 -9.96 -9.88 14.66
C VAL A 170 -9.63 -9.19 13.33
N PHE A 171 -8.36 -8.90 13.09
CA PHE A 171 -7.83 -8.56 11.78
C PHE A 171 -7.14 -9.81 11.23
N PRO A 172 -7.78 -10.55 10.31
CA PRO A 172 -7.18 -11.78 9.79
C PRO A 172 -5.93 -11.44 9.00
N GLU A 173 -4.78 -11.90 9.50
CA GLU A 173 -3.52 -11.87 8.76
C GLU A 173 -3.69 -12.72 7.50
N TYR A 174 -3.33 -12.14 6.35
CA TYR A 174 -3.29 -12.88 5.11
C TYR A 174 -2.25 -13.99 5.21
N ARG A 175 -2.67 -15.21 4.84
CA ARG A 175 -1.77 -16.35 4.67
C ARG A 175 -2.10 -17.00 3.32
N PRO A 176 -1.07 -17.32 2.52
CA PRO A 176 -1.29 -18.09 1.29
C PRO A 176 -1.90 -19.46 1.62
N PRO A 177 -2.67 -20.04 0.70
CA PRO A 177 -3.28 -21.35 0.91
C PRO A 177 -2.21 -22.42 1.04
N THR A 178 -2.40 -23.36 1.96
CA THR A 178 -1.61 -24.58 1.99
C THR A 178 -2.14 -25.55 0.95
N VAL A 179 -1.33 -25.87 -0.06
CA VAL A 179 -1.69 -26.75 -1.16
C VAL A 179 -0.89 -28.04 -1.08
N THR A 180 -1.44 -29.11 -1.65
CA THR A 180 -0.71 -30.36 -1.88
C THR A 180 -0.29 -30.48 -3.34
N SER A 181 0.61 -31.42 -3.66
CA SER A 181 0.96 -31.71 -5.05
C SER A 181 -0.28 -32.06 -5.89
N ALA A 182 -1.28 -32.72 -5.31
CA ALA A 182 -2.53 -33.04 -5.99
C ALA A 182 -3.37 -31.79 -6.33
N ASP A 183 -3.27 -30.73 -5.53
CA ASP A 183 -4.00 -29.47 -5.76
C ASP A 183 -3.39 -28.64 -6.90
N ILE A 184 -2.09 -28.83 -7.18
CA ILE A 184 -1.39 -28.21 -8.31
C ILE A 184 -1.87 -28.78 -9.65
N VAL A 185 -2.27 -30.05 -9.68
CA VAL A 185 -2.75 -30.74 -10.89
C VAL A 185 -3.97 -30.02 -11.48
N GLY A 186 -3.93 -29.79 -12.79
CA GLY A 186 -4.97 -29.09 -13.54
C GLY A 186 -4.42 -27.92 -14.36
N ARG A 187 -5.34 -27.12 -14.90
CA ARG A 187 -5.04 -25.98 -15.78
C ARG A 187 -5.05 -24.67 -15.00
N TRP A 188 -4.03 -23.88 -15.24
CA TRP A 188 -3.80 -22.55 -14.68
C TRP A 188 -3.67 -21.55 -15.81
N SER A 189 -4.23 -20.35 -15.65
CA SER A 189 -4.25 -19.31 -16.68
C SER A 189 -4.02 -17.92 -16.13
N ASP A 190 -3.33 -17.10 -16.92
CA ASP A 190 -3.15 -15.66 -16.69
C ASP A 190 -4.38 -14.83 -17.10
N GLY A 191 -5.38 -15.44 -17.72
CA GLY A 191 -6.57 -14.76 -18.28
C GLY A 191 -6.34 -14.04 -19.61
N HIS A 192 -5.12 -14.07 -20.16
CA HIS A 192 -4.70 -13.34 -21.35
C HIS A 192 -4.20 -14.27 -22.49
N GLY A 193 -4.06 -15.57 -22.22
CA GLY A 193 -3.71 -16.59 -23.22
C GLY A 193 -2.69 -17.59 -22.70
N GLY A 194 -1.83 -17.16 -21.77
CA GLY A 194 -0.81 -17.96 -21.13
C GLY A 194 -1.42 -19.00 -20.18
N THR A 195 -1.05 -20.27 -20.39
CA THR A 195 -1.54 -21.38 -19.56
C THR A 195 -0.48 -22.43 -19.25
N LEU A 196 -0.50 -22.91 -18.00
CA LEU A 196 0.21 -24.10 -17.55
C LEU A 196 -0.80 -25.19 -17.23
N THR A 197 -0.56 -26.40 -17.73
CA THR A 197 -1.38 -27.57 -17.41
C THR A 197 -0.51 -28.65 -16.79
N PHE A 198 -0.72 -28.90 -15.50
CA PHE A 198 0.01 -29.89 -14.72
C PHE A 198 -0.76 -31.20 -14.66
N THR A 199 -0.06 -32.32 -14.84
CA THR A 199 -0.63 -33.67 -14.73
C THR A 199 -0.03 -34.42 -13.54
N ALA A 200 -0.80 -35.38 -12.99
CA ALA A 200 -0.41 -36.11 -11.78
C ALA A 200 0.82 -37.02 -11.95
N ASP A 201 1.22 -37.32 -13.19
CA ASP A 201 2.43 -38.07 -13.54
C ASP A 201 3.69 -37.18 -13.59
N GLY A 202 3.60 -35.91 -13.17
CA GLY A 202 4.73 -34.99 -13.11
C GLY A 202 5.05 -34.30 -14.44
N ARG A 203 4.16 -34.37 -15.44
CA ARG A 203 4.31 -33.64 -16.71
C ARG A 203 3.59 -32.30 -16.68
N VAL A 204 4.11 -31.35 -17.45
CA VAL A 204 3.55 -29.99 -17.59
C VAL A 204 3.56 -29.57 -19.05
N SER A 205 2.47 -28.91 -19.46
CA SER A 205 2.33 -28.26 -20.77
C SER A 205 2.24 -26.75 -20.56
N ALA A 206 3.15 -26.01 -21.20
CA ALA A 206 3.10 -24.56 -21.28
C ALA A 206 2.57 -24.12 -22.65
N VAL A 207 1.71 -23.11 -22.66
CA VAL A 207 1.20 -22.45 -23.86
C VAL A 207 1.21 -20.96 -23.62
N ASP A 208 1.92 -20.22 -24.46
CA ASP A 208 1.98 -18.75 -24.45
C ASP A 208 2.31 -18.13 -23.08
N VAL A 209 3.13 -18.81 -22.27
CA VAL A 209 3.50 -18.33 -20.93
C VAL A 209 4.62 -17.31 -21.09
N GLU A 210 4.42 -16.08 -20.60
CA GLU A 210 5.42 -15.02 -20.72
C GLU A 210 6.71 -15.41 -19.98
N LEU A 211 7.83 -15.38 -20.68
CA LEU A 211 9.16 -15.61 -20.11
C LEU A 211 9.74 -14.28 -19.66
N ASP A 212 10.41 -14.31 -18.50
CA ASP A 212 11.25 -13.20 -18.08
C ASP A 212 12.69 -13.48 -18.45
N VAL A 213 13.30 -12.57 -19.21
CA VAL A 213 14.73 -12.58 -19.49
C VAL A 213 15.42 -11.90 -18.31
N THR A 214 15.50 -12.58 -17.16
CA THR A 214 16.40 -12.16 -16.08
C THR A 214 17.84 -12.47 -16.48
N GLY A 215 18.44 -11.58 -17.26
CA GLY A 215 19.90 -11.37 -17.36
C GLY A 215 20.77 -12.57 -17.73
N THR A 216 20.88 -12.88 -19.03
CA THR A 216 22.20 -13.26 -19.58
C THR A 216 22.31 -12.77 -21.02
N ASP A 217 23.38 -12.04 -21.32
CA ASP A 217 23.89 -11.63 -22.63
C ASP A 217 23.14 -12.20 -23.85
N SER A 218 22.23 -11.42 -24.41
CA SER A 218 21.86 -11.58 -25.81
C SER A 218 22.05 -10.25 -26.53
N ASP A 219 23.21 -10.10 -27.16
CA ASP A 219 23.44 -9.27 -28.35
C ASP A 219 22.56 -9.71 -29.55
N ALA A 220 21.34 -10.21 -29.29
CA ALA A 220 20.33 -10.43 -30.30
C ALA A 220 19.63 -9.09 -30.51
N ALA A 221 20.02 -8.45 -31.61
CA ALA A 221 19.47 -7.23 -32.15
C ALA A 221 18.00 -7.01 -31.77
N ALA A 222 17.74 -5.87 -31.11
CA ALA A 222 16.42 -5.29 -30.97
C ALA A 222 15.73 -5.25 -32.34
N GLY A 223 14.83 -6.20 -32.54
CA GLY A 223 14.08 -6.42 -33.77
C GLY A 223 12.69 -6.90 -33.40
N ASP A 224 11.78 -5.93 -33.28
CA ASP A 224 10.34 -6.09 -33.08
C ASP A 224 9.88 -6.59 -31.70
N GLY A 225 8.81 -5.98 -31.17
CA GLY A 225 8.33 -6.14 -29.79
C GLY A 225 7.63 -7.47 -29.51
N ALA A 226 8.24 -8.60 -29.87
CA ALA A 226 7.75 -9.93 -29.52
C ALA A 226 8.05 -10.19 -28.04
N ARG A 227 6.99 -10.37 -27.24
CA ARG A 227 7.10 -11.02 -25.93
C ARG A 227 7.63 -12.43 -26.19
N ASP A 228 8.71 -12.83 -25.53
CA ASP A 228 9.17 -14.22 -25.60
C ASP A 228 8.18 -15.07 -24.80
N SER A 229 7.26 -15.69 -25.52
CA SER A 229 6.25 -16.59 -24.96
C SER A 229 6.74 -18.04 -25.03
N CYS A 230 6.69 -18.76 -23.92
CA CYS A 230 7.01 -20.18 -23.85
C CYS A 230 5.81 -21.05 -24.26
N THR A 231 6.04 -21.94 -25.22
CA THR A 231 5.12 -23.04 -25.54
C THR A 231 5.91 -24.33 -25.66
N GLY A 232 5.55 -25.34 -24.86
CA GLY A 232 6.29 -26.59 -24.80
C GLY A 232 5.74 -27.60 -23.80
N GLN A 233 6.41 -28.74 -23.70
CA GLN A 233 6.14 -29.78 -22.71
C GLN A 233 7.37 -29.97 -21.83
N GLY A 234 7.16 -30.47 -20.62
CA GLY A 234 8.25 -30.85 -19.74
C GLY A 234 7.77 -31.48 -18.45
N THR A 235 8.47 -31.23 -17.35
CA THR A 235 8.20 -31.82 -16.04
C THR A 235 8.03 -30.77 -14.95
N TRP A 236 7.34 -31.13 -13.87
CA TRP A 236 7.20 -30.28 -12.69
C TRP A 236 7.39 -31.07 -11.40
N THR A 237 7.80 -30.35 -10.35
CA THR A 237 7.88 -30.86 -8.97
C THR A 237 7.28 -29.85 -8.01
N TYR A 238 6.71 -30.35 -6.90
CA TYR A 238 6.19 -29.51 -5.83
C TYR A 238 7.01 -29.65 -4.56
N GLU A 239 7.47 -28.53 -4.04
CA GLU A 239 8.17 -28.42 -2.78
C GLU A 239 7.27 -27.76 -1.75
N PRO A 240 6.82 -28.47 -0.71
CA PRO A 240 5.91 -27.90 0.29
C PRO A 240 6.60 -26.89 1.23
N GLY A 241 7.94 -26.85 1.25
CA GLY A 241 8.70 -26.01 2.15
C GLY A 241 8.47 -26.30 3.64
N THR A 242 8.74 -25.30 4.48
CA THR A 242 8.54 -25.32 5.94
C THR A 242 7.19 -24.76 6.38
N GLY A 243 6.39 -24.21 5.46
CA GLY A 243 5.08 -23.65 5.74
C GLY A 243 4.47 -22.98 4.52
N ALA A 244 3.29 -22.38 4.67
CA ALA A 244 2.50 -21.85 3.55
C ALA A 244 3.25 -20.82 2.67
N TRP A 245 4.22 -20.11 3.24
CA TRP A 245 5.02 -19.08 2.56
C TRP A 245 6.24 -19.61 1.79
N SER A 246 6.62 -20.87 1.98
CA SER A 246 7.80 -21.47 1.33
C SER A 246 7.43 -22.61 0.36
N GLN A 247 6.17 -22.65 -0.06
CA GLN A 247 5.66 -23.59 -1.06
C GLN A 247 6.09 -23.15 -2.46
N MET A 248 6.72 -24.05 -3.21
CA MET A 248 7.26 -23.78 -4.54
C MET A 248 6.86 -24.87 -5.52
N VAL A 249 6.69 -24.49 -6.80
CA VAL A 249 6.51 -25.42 -7.92
C VAL A 249 7.63 -25.15 -8.92
N ASP A 250 8.54 -26.10 -9.05
CA ASP A 250 9.59 -26.05 -10.07
C ASP A 250 9.04 -26.59 -11.39
N VAL A 251 9.28 -25.85 -12.47
CA VAL A 251 8.76 -26.14 -13.80
C VAL A 251 9.90 -26.13 -14.79
N THR A 252 10.16 -27.28 -15.40
CA THR A 252 11.16 -27.43 -16.45
C THR A 252 10.45 -27.73 -17.75
N VAL A 253 10.56 -26.83 -18.73
CA VAL A 253 10.00 -27.01 -20.08
C VAL A 253 11.13 -26.84 -21.09
N ASP A 254 11.17 -27.69 -22.11
CA ASP A 254 12.23 -27.64 -23.12
C ASP A 254 12.27 -26.26 -23.81
N GLN A 255 13.46 -25.66 -23.88
CA GLN A 255 13.71 -24.33 -24.46
C GLN A 255 13.09 -23.16 -23.66
N CYS A 256 12.58 -23.40 -22.45
CA CYS A 256 12.05 -22.36 -21.57
C CYS A 256 12.77 -22.38 -20.22
N THR A 257 13.14 -21.20 -19.74
CA THR A 257 13.72 -21.02 -18.41
C THR A 257 12.72 -20.26 -17.55
N PHE A 258 12.21 -20.90 -16.52
CA PHE A 258 11.37 -20.28 -15.50
C PHE A 258 12.15 -20.23 -14.18
N ASP A 259 11.85 -19.23 -13.36
CA ASP A 259 12.11 -19.33 -11.92
C ASP A 259 11.03 -20.24 -11.27
N TYR A 260 11.19 -20.56 -9.99
CA TYR A 260 10.18 -21.33 -9.26
C TYR A 260 8.87 -20.54 -9.11
N TRP A 261 7.75 -21.24 -9.21
CA TRP A 261 6.44 -20.65 -9.00
C TRP A 261 6.06 -20.69 -7.52
N ASN A 262 5.72 -19.54 -6.97
CA ASN A 262 5.25 -19.40 -5.60
C ASN A 262 3.74 -19.62 -5.52
N VAL A 263 3.26 -20.12 -4.37
CA VAL A 263 1.83 -20.29 -4.11
C VAL A 263 1.27 -19.07 -3.37
N GLY A 264 0.20 -18.48 -3.90
CA GLY A 264 -0.51 -17.35 -3.31
C GLY A 264 -2.02 -17.42 -3.49
N GLY A 265 -2.70 -16.29 -3.28
CA GLY A 265 -4.15 -16.19 -3.36
C GLY A 265 -4.83 -16.67 -2.07
N THR A 266 -6.03 -17.25 -2.19
CA THR A 266 -6.81 -17.73 -1.03
C THR A 266 -7.13 -19.20 -1.18
N GLU A 267 -7.59 -19.86 -0.10
CA GLU A 267 -8.04 -21.26 -0.15
C GLU A 267 -9.06 -21.52 -1.28
N SER A 268 -10.00 -20.59 -1.47
CA SER A 268 -11.03 -20.69 -2.51
C SER A 268 -10.55 -20.32 -3.92
N ARG A 269 -9.46 -19.56 -4.03
CA ARG A 269 -8.93 -19.01 -5.27
C ARG A 269 -7.40 -19.02 -5.20
N PRO A 270 -6.77 -20.21 -5.29
CA PRO A 270 -5.31 -20.30 -5.27
C PRO A 270 -4.74 -19.68 -6.55
N ALA A 271 -3.55 -19.13 -6.42
CA ALA A 271 -2.80 -18.54 -7.52
C ALA A 271 -1.35 -19.06 -7.49
N LEU A 272 -0.76 -19.25 -8.66
CA LEU A 272 0.68 -19.40 -8.83
C LEU A 272 1.24 -18.08 -9.33
N TYR A 273 2.38 -17.67 -8.83
CA TYR A 273 3.03 -16.46 -9.32
C TYR A 273 4.55 -16.57 -9.35
N GLN A 274 5.15 -15.84 -10.27
CA GLN A 274 6.59 -15.57 -10.31
C GLN A 274 6.81 -14.05 -10.32
N TYR A 275 7.96 -13.62 -9.81
CA TYR A 275 8.41 -12.25 -10.03
C TYR A 275 8.88 -12.13 -11.48
N ILE A 276 8.57 -11.00 -12.12
CA ILE A 276 9.00 -10.65 -13.48
C ILE A 276 9.67 -9.28 -13.46
N GLY A 277 10.61 -9.07 -14.38
CA GLY A 277 11.37 -7.86 -14.58
C GLY A 277 12.47 -7.66 -13.54
N ASP A 278 12.67 -6.39 -13.19
CA ASP A 278 13.62 -6.00 -12.17
C ASP A 278 13.10 -6.44 -10.78
N PRO A 279 13.90 -7.13 -9.95
CA PRO A 279 13.54 -7.46 -8.58
C PRO A 279 12.98 -6.29 -7.76
N ASP A 280 13.37 -5.05 -8.10
CA ASP A 280 12.91 -3.83 -7.44
C ASP A 280 11.53 -3.33 -7.94
N SER A 281 11.01 -3.82 -9.07
CA SER A 281 9.70 -3.38 -9.60
C SER A 281 8.52 -4.07 -8.90
N GLY A 282 8.73 -5.29 -8.41
CA GLY A 282 7.68 -6.10 -7.78
C GLY A 282 6.58 -6.54 -8.74
N ASP A 283 6.84 -6.53 -10.04
CA ASP A 283 5.91 -7.04 -11.05
C ASP A 283 5.76 -8.56 -10.91
N LEU A 284 4.52 -9.04 -11.12
CA LEU A 284 4.16 -10.44 -10.89
C LEU A 284 3.44 -11.00 -12.11
N TYR A 285 3.93 -12.14 -12.59
CA TYR A 285 3.20 -12.94 -13.55
C TYR A 285 2.37 -13.94 -12.76
N ARG A 286 1.04 -13.81 -12.85
CA ARG A 286 0.10 -14.56 -12.01
C ARG A 286 -0.76 -15.48 -12.85
N LEU A 287 -0.81 -16.74 -12.44
CA LEU A 287 -1.72 -17.75 -12.95
C LEU A 287 -2.78 -18.09 -11.91
N THR A 288 -4.03 -18.19 -12.33
CA THR A 288 -5.16 -18.61 -11.49
C THR A 288 -5.69 -19.95 -11.97
N ARG A 289 -6.18 -20.77 -11.03
CA ARG A 289 -6.75 -22.07 -11.39
C ARG A 289 -8.01 -21.86 -12.21
N THR A 290 -8.04 -22.41 -13.42
CA THR A 290 -9.28 -22.47 -14.19
C THR A 290 -10.06 -23.67 -13.69
N SER A 291 -11.26 -23.44 -13.14
CA SER A 291 -12.21 -24.52 -12.86
C SER A 291 -12.41 -25.28 -14.16
N GLY A 292 -11.96 -26.53 -14.20
CA GLY A 292 -12.20 -27.39 -15.36
C GLY A 292 -13.70 -27.44 -15.62
N GLY A 293 -14.12 -26.90 -16.76
CA GLY A 293 -15.43 -27.20 -17.31
C GLY A 293 -15.53 -28.71 -17.46
N SER A 294 -16.55 -29.26 -16.81
CA SER A 294 -17.03 -30.64 -16.96
C SER A 294 -17.00 -31.14 -18.41
#